data_AF-A0A7W5K799-F1
#
_entry.id   AF-A0A7W5K799-F1
#
_cell.length_a   1.000
_cell.length_b   1.000
_cell.length_c   1.000
_cell.angle_alpha   90.00
_cell.angle_beta   90.00
_cell.angle_gamma   90.00
#
_symmetry.space_group_name_H-M   'P 1'
#
loop_
_entity.id
_entity.type
_entity.pdbx_description
1 polymer ?
#
loop_
_entity_poly.entity_id
_entity_poly.type
_entity_poly.pdbx_seq_one_letter_code
_entity_poly.pdbx_strand_id
1 'polypeptide(L)'
;MATKQYVVACLPAANGIAVDPCGTIDGRPYAPGVAEVPVLSAATVAAVEAAAAPFDYRAAAEFWAASFGAVLLFFCLGLAVGSVLKVLRG
;
A
#
# COMPACT_ATOMS: atom_id res chain seq x y z
N MET A 1 24.84 4.45 -12.21
CA MET A 1 24.32 4.10 -13.54
C MET A 1 23.30 3.00 -13.34
N ALA A 2 22.04 3.21 -13.74
CA ALA A 2 21.02 2.18 -13.67
C ALA A 2 21.29 1.14 -14.77
N THR A 3 21.46 -0.13 -14.39
CA THR A 3 21.62 -1.23 -15.34
C THR A 3 20.31 -1.37 -16.12
N LYS A 4 20.33 -1.14 -17.43
CA LYS A 4 19.16 -1.39 -18.29
C LYS A 4 19.19 -2.84 -18.73
N GLN A 5 18.08 -3.55 -18.57
CA GLN A 5 17.87 -4.85 -19.19
C GLN A 5 16.91 -4.68 -20.36
N TYR A 6 17.27 -5.28 -21.49
CA TYR A 6 16.43 -5.32 -22.68
C TYR A 6 15.71 -6.67 -22.69
N VAL A 7 14.39 -6.63 -22.72
CA VAL A 7 13.56 -7.83 -22.89
C VAL A 7 12.82 -7.72 -24.21
N VAL A 8 12.67 -8.86 -24.88
CA VAL A 8 11.80 -8.97 -26.05
C VAL A 8 10.39 -9.21 -25.52
N ALA A 9 9.50 -8.26 -25.78
CA ALA A 9 8.11 -8.31 -25.38
C ALA A 9 7.21 -8.07 -26.59
N CYS A 10 5.96 -8.53 -26.50
CA CYS A 10 4.96 -8.27 -27.52
C CYS A 10 4.39 -6.86 -27.34
N LEU A 11 4.68 -5.97 -28.29
CA LEU A 11 4.23 -4.58 -28.30
C LEU A 11 3.17 -4.39 -29.39
N PRO A 12 2.23 -3.43 -29.25
CA PRO A 12 1.25 -3.13 -30.29
C PRO A 12 1.94 -2.81 -31.63
N ALA A 13 1.51 -3.47 -32.70
CA ALA A 13 2.13 -3.34 -34.00
C ALA A 13 1.78 -1.98 -34.64
N ALA A 14 2.80 -1.16 -34.94
CA ALA A 14 2.62 0.14 -35.58
C ALA A 14 1.94 0.05 -36.96
N ASN A 15 2.15 -1.06 -37.67
CA ASN A 15 1.62 -1.30 -39.01
C ASN A 15 0.28 -2.05 -39.02
N GLY A 16 -0.29 -2.35 -37.84
CA GLY A 16 -1.55 -3.08 -37.76
C GLY A 16 -1.47 -4.56 -38.17
N ILE A 17 -0.25 -5.13 -38.27
CA ILE A 17 -0.03 -6.52 -38.68
C ILE A 17 0.59 -7.29 -37.52
N ALA A 18 -0.01 -8.43 -37.18
CA ALA A 18 0.50 -9.33 -36.15
C ALA A 18 1.74 -10.07 -36.66
N VAL A 19 2.76 -10.19 -35.81
CA VAL A 19 4.01 -10.90 -36.14
C VAL A 19 4.26 -11.99 -35.11
N ASP A 20 4.60 -13.18 -35.57
CA ASP A 20 4.92 -14.35 -34.73
C ASP A 20 6.13 -14.07 -33.83
N PRO A 21 6.13 -14.43 -32.52
CA PRO A 21 5.14 -15.22 -31.77
C PRO A 21 3.98 -14.44 -31.14
N CYS A 22 3.85 -13.13 -31.38
CA CYS A 22 3.01 -12.25 -30.59
C CYS A 22 1.52 -12.22 -30.99
N GLY A 23 1.20 -12.59 -32.22
CA GLY A 23 -0.18 -12.77 -32.67
C GLY A 23 -1.10 -11.54 -32.45
N THR A 24 -2.37 -11.79 -32.18
CA THR A 24 -3.41 -10.77 -31.95
C THR A 24 -4.08 -11.03 -30.60
N ILE A 25 -4.14 -10.02 -29.73
CA ILE A 25 -4.78 -10.08 -28.41
C ILE A 25 -5.84 -8.99 -28.36
N ASP A 26 -7.08 -9.33 -27.97
CA ASP A 26 -8.23 -8.39 -27.92
C ASP A 26 -8.45 -7.60 -29.22
N GLY A 27 -8.27 -8.25 -30.37
CA GLY A 27 -8.42 -7.63 -31.69
C GLY A 27 -7.31 -6.64 -32.07
N ARG A 28 -6.27 -6.49 -31.22
CA ARG A 28 -5.11 -5.65 -31.50
C ARG A 28 -3.94 -6.52 -31.97
N PRO A 29 -3.31 -6.19 -33.11
CA PRO A 29 -2.14 -6.91 -33.61
C PRO A 29 -0.89 -6.53 -32.80
N TYR A 30 -0.10 -7.52 -32.41
CA TYR A 30 1.15 -7.34 -31.69
C TYR A 30 2.34 -7.84 -32.50
N ALA A 31 3.49 -7.21 -32.29
CA ALA A 31 4.76 -7.61 -32.89
C ALA A 31 5.86 -7.65 -31.82
N PRO A 32 6.89 -8.49 -32.00
CA PRO A 32 8.05 -8.50 -31.10
C PRO A 32 8.74 -7.14 -31.13
N GLY A 33 8.98 -6.57 -29.96
CA GLY A 33 9.77 -5.37 -29.82
C GLY A 33 10.60 -5.38 -28.56
N VAL A 34 11.64 -4.56 -28.55
CA VAL A 34 12.55 -4.45 -27.42
C VAL A 34 12.00 -3.42 -26.45
N ALA A 35 11.67 -3.86 -25.24
CA ALA A 35 11.29 -2.98 -24.15
C ALA A 35 12.49 -2.79 -23.21
N GLU A 36 12.80 -1.54 -22.88
CA GLU A 36 13.73 -1.23 -21.80
C GLU A 36 13.01 -1.42 -20.47
N VAL A 37 13.45 -2.40 -19.69
CA VAL A 37 12.97 -2.58 -18.32
C VAL A 37 14.03 -2.02 -17.38
N PRO A 38 13.68 -1.04 -16.52
CA PRO A 38 14.59 -0.57 -15.50
C PRO A 38 14.82 -1.72 -14.51
N VAL A 39 16.07 -2.17 -14.37
CA VAL A 39 16.43 -3.07 -13.28
C VAL A 39 16.34 -2.25 -11.99
N LEU A 40 15.30 -2.48 -11.21
CA LEU A 40 15.14 -1.87 -9.91
C LEU A 40 16.29 -2.34 -9.02
N SER A 41 17.00 -1.39 -8.43
CA SER A 41 18.01 -1.72 -7.42
C SER A 41 17.32 -2.33 -6.20
N ALA A 42 18.03 -3.16 -5.42
CA ALA A 42 17.48 -3.74 -4.19
C ALA A 42 16.89 -2.68 -3.23
N ALA A 43 17.51 -1.50 -3.17
CA ALA A 43 17.00 -0.37 -2.39
C ALA A 43 15.65 0.17 -2.91
N THR A 44 15.46 0.19 -4.22
CA THR A 44 14.20 0.64 -4.85
C THR A 44 13.10 -0.39 -4.66
N VAL A 45 13.42 -1.69 -4.75
CA VAL A 45 12.48 -2.77 -4.46
C VAL A 45 12.02 -2.70 -3.00
N ALA A 46 12.94 -2.55 -2.05
CA ALA A 46 12.60 -2.40 -0.64
C ALA A 46 11.72 -1.18 -0.35
N ALA A 47 11.93 -0.05 -1.05
CA ALA A 47 11.08 1.12 -0.92
C ALA A 47 9.66 0.90 -1.46
N VAL A 48 9.52 0.18 -2.58
CA VAL A 48 8.22 -0.18 -3.15
C VAL A 48 7.50 -1.19 -2.26
N GLU A 49 8.20 -2.19 -1.71
CA GLU A 49 7.64 -3.16 -0.76
C GLU A 49 7.21 -2.49 0.55
N ALA A 50 7.99 -1.53 1.06
CA ALA A 50 7.60 -0.75 2.23
C ALA A 50 6.38 0.14 1.96
N ALA A 51 6.27 0.73 0.77
CA ALA A 51 5.10 1.50 0.36
C ALA A 51 3.87 0.62 0.08
N ALA A 52 4.08 -0.62 -0.36
CA ALA A 52 3.05 -1.61 -0.60
C ALA A 52 2.74 -2.46 0.64
N ALA A 53 3.39 -2.19 1.78
CA ALA A 53 3.17 -2.94 3.01
C ALA A 53 1.69 -2.82 3.43
N PRO A 54 1.00 -3.94 3.66
CA PRO A 54 -0.41 -3.92 4.05
C PRO A 54 -0.57 -3.17 5.37
N PHE A 55 -1.60 -2.34 5.46
CA PHE A 55 -1.89 -1.58 6.67
C PHE A 55 -2.14 -2.54 7.84
N ASP A 56 -1.31 -2.45 8.88
CA ASP A 56 -1.43 -3.29 10.06
C ASP A 56 -2.56 -2.78 10.97
N TYR A 57 -3.74 -3.37 10.80
CA TYR A 57 -4.91 -3.07 11.62
C TYR A 57 -4.70 -3.38 13.11
N ARG A 58 -3.78 -4.29 13.47
CA ARG A 58 -3.51 -4.61 14.86
C ARG A 58 -2.74 -3.49 15.56
N ALA A 59 -1.65 -3.03 14.94
CA ALA A 59 -0.89 -1.90 15.45
C ALA A 59 -1.75 -0.62 15.52
N ALA A 60 -2.59 -0.40 14.51
CA ALA A 60 -3.54 0.72 14.52
C ALA A 60 -4.58 0.58 15.66
N ALA A 61 -5.14 -0.60 15.87
CA ALA A 61 -6.12 -0.84 16.92
C ALA A 61 -5.53 -0.62 18.32
N GLU A 62 -4.31 -1.08 18.58
CA GLU A 62 -3.62 -0.87 19.86
C GLU A 62 -3.39 0.63 20.13
N PHE A 63 -2.97 1.40 19.12
CA PHE A 63 -2.75 2.84 19.23
C PHE A 63 -4.05 3.61 19.54
N TRP A 64 -5.15 3.27 18.84
CA TRP A 64 -6.46 3.87 19.08
C TRP A 64 -7.05 3.45 20.43
N ALA A 65 -6.96 2.18 20.80
CA ALA A 65 -7.47 1.66 22.06
C ALA A 65 -6.81 2.33 23.28
N ALA A 66 -5.49 2.55 23.24
CA ALA A 66 -4.78 3.25 24.30
C ALA A 66 -5.28 4.71 24.46
N SER A 67 -5.45 5.40 23.34
CA SER A 67 -5.92 6.80 23.32
C SER A 67 -7.35 6.94 23.85
N PHE A 68 -8.27 6.10 23.37
CA PHE A 68 -9.66 6.08 23.86
C PHE A 68 -9.75 5.64 25.33
N GLY A 69 -8.97 4.65 25.73
CA GLY A 69 -8.92 4.15 27.10
C GLY A 69 -8.49 5.23 28.09
N ALA A 70 -7.49 6.05 27.76
CA ALA A 70 -7.06 7.16 28.61
C ALA A 70 -8.17 8.19 28.83
N VAL A 71 -8.88 8.59 27.77
CA VAL A 71 -9.99 9.56 27.87
C VAL A 71 -11.13 9.01 28.74
N LEU A 72 -11.51 7.75 28.52
CA LEU A 72 -12.54 7.08 29.32
C LEU A 72 -12.15 6.98 30.80
N LEU A 73 -10.88 6.69 31.09
CA LEU A 73 -10.36 6.60 32.45
C LEU A 73 -10.54 7.94 33.19
N PHE A 74 -10.12 9.06 32.58
CA PHE A 74 -10.26 10.38 33.20
C PHE A 74 -11.72 10.79 33.37
N PHE A 75 -12.58 10.45 32.41
CA PHE A 75 -14.02 10.69 32.52
C PHE A 75 -14.63 9.93 33.71
N CYS A 76 -14.33 8.63 33.84
CA CYS A 76 -14.81 7.81 34.96
C CYS A 76 -14.29 8.31 36.31
N LEU A 77 -13.01 8.73 36.39
CA LEU A 77 -12.45 9.32 37.60
C LEU A 77 -13.17 10.62 37.99
N GLY A 78 -13.49 11.48 37.02
CA GLY A 78 -14.26 12.69 37.25
C GLY A 78 -15.66 12.41 37.81
N LEU A 79 -16.35 11.41 37.25
CA LEU A 79 -17.66 10.95 37.76
C LEU A 79 -17.55 10.38 39.17
N ALA A 80 -16.53 9.57 39.46
CA ALA A 80 -16.30 8.99 40.78
C ALA A 80 -16.04 10.07 41.83
N VAL A 81 -15.16 11.02 41.55
CA VAL A 81 -14.86 12.15 42.46
C VAL A 81 -16.10 13.01 42.67
N GLY A 82 -16.84 13.34 41.60
CA GLY A 82 -18.09 14.10 41.70
C GLY A 82 -19.15 13.39 42.55
N SER A 83 -19.24 12.05 42.41
CA SER A 83 -20.16 11.22 43.19
C SER A 83 -19.79 11.21 44.67
N VAL A 84 -18.51 11.02 44.99
CA VAL A 84 -18.00 11.05 46.37
C VAL A 84 -18.23 12.42 47.01
N LEU A 85 -17.92 13.51 46.31
CA LEU A 85 -18.16 14.86 46.81
C LEU A 85 -19.65 15.15 47.05
N LYS A 86 -20.54 14.59 46.22
CA LYS A 86 -21.99 14.72 46.40
C LYS A 86 -22.47 13.97 47.65
N VAL A 87 -21.90 12.80 47.95
CA VAL A 87 -22.19 12.06 49.19
C VAL A 87 -21.67 12.79 50.42
N LEU A 88 -20.47 13.39 50.35
CA LEU A 88 -19.87 14.10 51.48
C LEU A 88 -20.50 15.48 51.76
N ARG A 89 -21.15 16.09 50.76
CA ARG A 89 -21.87 17.38 50.88
C ARG A 89 -23.37 17.23 51.11
N GLY A 90 -23.90 16.01 51.01
CA GLY A 90 -25.30 15.68 51.21
C GLY A 90 -25.64 15.39 52.67
#